data_AF-A0A1F8RTN3-F1
#
_entry.id   AF-A0A1F8RTN3-F1
#
_cell.length_a   1.000
_cell.length_b   1.000
_cell.length_c   1.000
_cell.angle_alpha   90.00
_cell.angle_beta   90.00
_cell.angle_gamma   90.00
#
_symmetry.space_group_name_H-M   'P 1'
#
loop_
_entity.id
_entity.type
_entity.pdbx_description
1 polymer ?
#
loop_
_entity_poly.entity_id
_entity_poly.type
_entity_poly.pdbx_seq_one_letter_code
_entity_poly.pdbx_strand_id
1 'polypeptide(L)'
;MEFLRTLETLLIGLGIRLGLPLALTALAAWLLLRLDQRWQEQARARHAKLAVGAARHSVRCWEENDCPAEKRASCPAYARQNVPCWQAFRESTGRMPEQCLGCSVFRNAPVPAAIL
;
A
#
# COMPACT_ATOMS: atom_id res chain seq x y z
N MET A 1 56.40 -21.31 25.70
CA MET A 1 55.49 -20.22 26.14
C MET A 1 55.27 -19.14 25.07
N GLU A 2 56.23 -18.86 24.19
CA GLU A 2 56.06 -17.84 23.14
C GLU A 2 55.04 -18.22 22.05
N PHE A 3 54.99 -19.49 21.63
CA PHE A 3 53.99 -19.97 20.66
C PHE A 3 52.53 -19.71 21.07
N LEU A 4 52.21 -19.83 22.37
CA LEU A 4 50.86 -19.56 22.87
C LEU A 4 50.48 -18.09 22.64
N ARG A 5 51.40 -17.16 22.94
CA ARG A 5 51.20 -15.72 22.77
C ARG A 5 51.05 -15.33 21.31
N THR A 6 51.83 -15.96 20.43
CA THR A 6 51.70 -15.74 18.98
C THR A 6 50.35 -16.23 18.46
N LEU A 7 49.90 -17.41 18.91
CA LEU A 7 48.58 -17.96 18.55
C LEU A 7 47.44 -17.04 19.04
N GLU A 8 47.51 -16.57 20.28
CA GLU A 8 46.54 -15.62 20.84
C GLU A 8 46.45 -14.33 20.01
N THR A 9 47.59 -13.76 19.65
CA THR A 9 47.65 -12.51 18.86
C THR A 9 47.03 -12.71 17.47
N LEU A 10 47.29 -13.85 16.84
CA LEU A 10 46.69 -14.19 15.54
C LEU A 10 45.18 -14.39 15.63
N LEU A 11 44.69 -15.07 16.66
CA LEU A 11 43.26 -15.28 16.88
C LEU A 11 42.53 -13.97 17.18
N ILE A 12 43.12 -13.08 17.99
CA ILE A 12 42.56 -11.76 18.27
C ILE A 12 42.52 -10.92 16.99
N GLY A 13 43.62 -10.90 16.22
CA GLY A 13 43.67 -10.18 14.96
C GLY A 13 42.63 -10.68 13.94
N LEU A 14 42.47 -12.00 13.83
CA LEU A 14 41.49 -12.62 12.95
C LEU A 14 40.05 -12.37 13.43
N GLY A 15 39.82 -12.49 14.73
CA GLY A 15 38.53 -12.24 15.37
C GLY A 15 38.08 -10.79 15.24
N ILE A 16 38.99 -9.82 15.37
CA ILE A 16 38.67 -8.41 15.14
C ILE A 16 38.38 -8.16 13.65
N ARG A 17 39.19 -8.71 12.74
CA ARG A 17 39.02 -8.47 11.29
C ARG A 17 37.78 -9.14 10.70
N LEU A 18 37.32 -10.26 11.24
CA LEU A 18 36.13 -10.98 10.75
C LEU A 18 34.90 -10.74 11.62
N GLY A 19 35.06 -10.78 12.93
CA GLY A 19 33.98 -10.62 13.89
C GLY A 19 33.43 -9.21 13.91
N LEU A 20 34.28 -8.17 13.86
CA LEU A 20 33.82 -6.78 13.88
C LEU A 20 32.95 -6.43 12.66
N PRO A 21 33.35 -6.71 11.39
CA PRO A 21 32.48 -6.40 10.26
C PRO A 21 31.20 -7.23 10.24
N LEU A 22 31.24 -8.50 10.64
CA LEU A 22 30.04 -9.34 10.73
C LEU A 22 29.07 -8.85 11.82
N ALA A 23 29.59 -8.44 12.98
CA ALA A 23 28.76 -7.87 14.04
C ALA A 23 28.11 -6.55 13.61
N LEU A 24 28.87 -5.69 12.92
CA LEU A 24 28.35 -4.42 12.40
C LEU A 24 27.26 -4.62 11.34
N THR A 25 27.45 -5.53 10.38
CA THR A 25 26.43 -5.82 9.37
C THR A 25 25.19 -6.46 9.98
N ALA A 26 25.35 -7.39 10.92
CA ALA A 26 24.24 -7.98 11.65
C ALA A 26 23.44 -6.94 12.45
N LEU A 27 24.13 -6.02 13.12
CA LEU A 27 23.50 -4.92 13.86
C LEU A 27 22.73 -3.98 12.91
N ALA A 28 23.33 -3.60 11.79
CA ALA A 28 22.67 -2.76 10.78
C ALA A 28 21.43 -3.44 10.20
N ALA A 29 21.53 -4.72 9.82
CA ALA A 29 20.39 -5.49 9.32
C ALA A 29 19.26 -5.57 10.37
N TRP A 30 19.59 -5.84 11.63
CA TRP A 30 18.62 -5.86 12.72
C TRP A 30 17.92 -4.51 12.91
N LEU A 31 18.65 -3.40 12.86
CA LEU A 31 18.08 -2.06 12.95
C LEU A 31 17.12 -1.77 11.79
N LEU A 32 17.51 -2.11 10.56
CA LEU A 32 16.68 -1.90 9.38
C LEU A 32 15.38 -2.73 9.44
N LEU A 33 15.47 -4.00 9.81
CA LEU A 33 14.30 -4.87 9.98
C LEU A 33 13.35 -4.32 11.05
N ARG A 34 13.88 -3.80 12.15
CA ARG A 34 13.08 -3.21 13.23
C ARG A 34 12.36 -1.93 12.79
N LEU A 35 13.00 -1.11 11.96
CA LEU A 35 12.37 0.08 11.38
C LEU A 35 11.28 -0.31 10.37
N ASP A 36 11.56 -1.28 9.51
CA ASP A 36 10.62 -1.75 8.49
C ASP A 36 9.33 -2.28 9.11
N GLN A 37 9.42 -3.07 10.19
CA GLN A 37 8.25 -3.57 10.93
C GLN A 37 7.30 -2.44 11.36
N ARG A 38 7.85 -1.32 11.88
CA ARG A 38 7.05 -0.16 12.29
C ARG A 38 6.35 0.50 11.10
N TRP A 39 7.00 0.55 9.94
CA TRP A 39 6.39 1.11 8.74
C TRP A 39 5.32 0.19 8.15
N GLN A 40 5.51 -1.13 8.21
CA GLN A 40 4.48 -2.07 7.77
C GLN A 40 3.19 -1.95 8.59
N GLU A 41 3.29 -1.75 9.91
CA GLU A 41 2.11 -1.51 10.76
C GLU A 41 1.37 -0.22 10.35
N GLN A 42 2.10 0.85 10.09
CA GLN A 42 1.51 2.11 9.61
C GLN A 42 0.89 1.98 8.22
N ALA A 43 1.55 1.26 7.31
CA ALA A 43 1.02 0.97 5.98
C ALA A 43 -0.27 0.16 6.08
N ARG A 44 -0.30 -0.91 6.88
CA ARG A 44 -1.52 -1.70 7.12
C ARG A 44 -2.65 -0.85 7.69
N ALA A 45 -2.36 0.04 8.65
CA ALA A 45 -3.36 0.95 9.20
C ALA A 45 -3.89 1.94 8.15
N ARG A 46 -3.03 2.45 7.27
CA ARG A 46 -3.45 3.29 6.13
C ARG A 46 -4.30 2.51 5.14
N HIS A 47 -3.89 1.30 4.74
CA HIS A 47 -4.66 0.43 3.85
C HIS A 47 -6.01 0.02 4.45
N ALA A 48 -6.07 -0.27 5.75
CA ALA A 48 -7.33 -0.58 6.44
C ALA A 48 -8.28 0.63 6.42
N LYS A 49 -7.78 1.84 6.67
CA LYS A 49 -8.58 3.07 6.55
C LYS A 49 -9.10 3.29 5.12
N LEU A 50 -8.27 3.05 4.11
CA LEU A 50 -8.67 3.15 2.70
C LEU A 50 -9.68 2.07 2.31
N ALA A 51 -9.55 0.84 2.80
CA ALA A 51 -10.48 -0.25 2.55
C ALA A 51 -11.87 0.01 3.20
N VAL A 52 -11.89 0.54 4.43
CA VAL A 52 -13.13 0.99 5.08
C VAL A 52 -13.74 2.18 4.33
N GLY A 53 -12.92 3.10 3.84
CA GLY A 53 -13.35 4.20 2.96
C GLY A 53 -13.97 3.69 1.65
N ALA A 54 -13.35 2.72 0.99
CA ALA A 54 -13.88 2.08 -0.22
C ALA A 54 -15.20 1.33 0.04
N ALA A 55 -15.33 0.63 1.18
CA ALA A 55 -16.57 -0.01 1.59
C ALA A 55 -17.70 1.01 1.87
N ARG A 56 -17.36 2.22 2.34
CA ARG A 56 -18.32 3.33 2.49
C ARG A 56 -18.74 3.99 1.18
N HIS A 57 -18.07 3.71 0.05
CA HIS A 57 -18.47 4.18 -1.28
C HIS A 57 -19.59 3.34 -1.91
N SER A 58 -20.30 2.53 -1.12
CA SER A 58 -21.50 1.80 -1.54
C SER A 58 -22.72 2.70 -1.79
N VAL A 59 -22.59 4.03 -1.76
CA VAL A 59 -23.66 4.92 -2.21
C VAL A 59 -23.79 4.76 -3.71
N ARG A 60 -24.90 4.15 -4.12
CA ARG A 60 -25.18 3.86 -5.51
C ARG A 60 -25.56 5.16 -6.20
N CYS A 61 -24.82 5.55 -7.22
CA CYS A 61 -25.03 6.83 -7.90
C CYS A 61 -26.45 7.00 -8.47
N TRP A 62 -27.15 5.91 -8.79
CA TRP A 62 -28.53 5.95 -9.28
C TRP A 62 -29.57 6.17 -8.18
N GLU A 63 -29.23 5.90 -6.91
CA GLU A 63 -30.07 6.20 -5.74
C GLU A 63 -29.91 7.68 -5.36
N GLU A 64 -28.71 8.25 -5.48
CA GLU A 64 -28.46 9.67 -5.17
C GLU A 64 -28.94 10.63 -6.28
N ASN A 65 -28.90 10.20 -7.54
CA ASN A 65 -29.33 11.02 -8.69
C ASN A 65 -30.77 10.71 -9.16
N ASP A 66 -31.54 9.93 -8.40
CA ASP A 66 -32.90 9.50 -8.75
C ASP A 66 -33.05 9.06 -10.22
N CYS A 67 -32.13 8.21 -10.68
CA CYS A 67 -32.13 7.80 -12.08
C CYS A 67 -33.36 6.92 -12.38
N PRO A 68 -34.13 7.18 -13.46
CA PRO A 68 -35.27 6.34 -13.86
C PRO A 68 -34.83 4.96 -14.36
N ALA A 69 -35.76 4.01 -14.38
CA ALA A 69 -35.49 2.61 -14.71
C ALA A 69 -34.87 2.42 -16.11
N GLU A 70 -35.30 3.21 -17.11
CA GLU A 70 -34.72 3.12 -18.47
C GLU A 70 -33.23 3.51 -18.49
N LYS A 71 -32.84 4.54 -17.72
CA LYS A 71 -31.44 4.94 -17.59
C LYS A 71 -30.61 3.91 -16.82
N ARG A 72 -31.20 3.21 -15.84
CA ARG A 72 -30.48 2.15 -15.10
C ARG A 72 -30.16 0.95 -15.98
N ALA A 73 -31.10 0.54 -16.84
CA ALA A 73 -30.92 -0.61 -17.74
C ALA A 73 -29.74 -0.44 -18.70
N SER A 74 -29.45 0.79 -19.11
CA SER A 74 -28.35 1.15 -20.03
C SER A 74 -27.07 1.62 -19.32
N CYS A 75 -27.07 1.68 -17.98
CA CYS A 75 -25.96 2.27 -17.22
C CYS A 75 -24.86 1.24 -16.90
N PRO A 76 -23.59 1.48 -17.32
CA PRO A 76 -22.47 0.61 -16.96
C PRO A 76 -22.25 0.46 -15.45
N ALA A 77 -22.49 1.52 -14.69
CA ALA A 77 -22.37 1.50 -13.23
C ALA A 77 -23.43 0.62 -12.56
N TYR A 78 -24.62 0.49 -13.16
CA TYR A 78 -25.67 -0.39 -12.64
C TYR A 78 -25.36 -1.87 -12.91
N ALA A 79 -24.76 -2.16 -14.07
CA ALA A 79 -24.31 -3.51 -14.43
C ALA A 79 -23.15 -4.00 -13.55
N ARG A 80 -22.32 -3.09 -13.00
CA ARG A 80 -21.16 -3.42 -12.18
C ARG A 80 -21.24 -2.79 -10.79
N GLN A 81 -22.04 -3.38 -9.92
CA GLN A 81 -22.27 -2.88 -8.55
C GLN A 81 -21.07 -3.07 -7.60
N ASN A 82 -20.09 -3.91 -7.99
CA ASN A 82 -18.91 -4.20 -7.18
C ASN A 82 -17.78 -3.18 -7.33
N VAL A 83 -17.94 -2.18 -8.21
CA VAL A 83 -16.95 -1.11 -8.42
C VAL A 83 -17.63 0.25 -8.33
N PRO A 84 -16.90 1.32 -7.96
CA PRO A 84 -17.43 2.67 -7.97
C PRO A 84 -17.94 3.06 -9.37
N CYS A 85 -19.00 3.89 -9.42
CA CYS A 85 -19.62 4.27 -10.69
C CYS A 85 -18.63 4.88 -11.70
N TRP A 86 -17.73 5.75 -11.24
CA TRP A 86 -16.71 6.39 -12.08
C TRP A 86 -15.73 5.38 -12.69
N GLN A 87 -15.42 4.29 -11.97
CA GLN A 87 -14.55 3.23 -12.46
C GLN A 87 -15.27 2.37 -13.50
N ALA A 88 -16.55 2.04 -13.26
CA ALA A 88 -17.37 1.33 -14.23
C ALA A 88 -17.47 2.10 -15.56
N PHE A 89 -17.68 3.43 -15.50
CA PHE A 89 -17.69 4.28 -16.70
C PHE A 89 -16.34 4.33 -17.41
N ARG A 90 -15.23 4.45 -16.68
CA ARG A 90 -13.88 4.44 -17.26
C ARG A 90 -13.58 3.14 -17.99
N GLU A 91 -13.91 2.00 -17.40
CA GLU A 91 -13.67 0.68 -18.00
C GLU A 91 -14.58 0.40 -19.19
N SER A 92 -15.83 0.88 -19.17
CA SER A 92 -16.79 0.61 -20.25
C SER A 92 -16.66 1.56 -21.45
N THR A 93 -16.45 2.85 -21.19
CA THR A 93 -16.42 3.90 -22.23
C THR A 93 -15.01 4.39 -22.55
N GLY A 94 -13.99 3.94 -21.82
CA GLY A 94 -12.61 4.41 -21.93
C GLY A 94 -12.40 5.84 -21.44
N ARG A 95 -13.47 6.52 -20.98
CA ARG A 95 -13.47 7.91 -20.56
C ARG A 95 -14.22 8.06 -19.25
N MET A 96 -13.85 9.05 -18.46
CA MET A 96 -14.60 9.42 -17.26
C MET A 96 -15.53 10.59 -17.61
N PRO A 97 -16.83 10.52 -17.30
CA PRO A 97 -17.74 11.66 -17.46
C PRO A 97 -17.30 12.84 -16.61
N GLU A 98 -17.41 14.07 -17.12
CA GLU A 98 -16.99 15.29 -16.41
C GLU A 98 -17.75 15.50 -15.09
N GLN A 99 -19.02 15.11 -15.05
CA GLN A 99 -19.84 15.12 -13.84
C GLN A 99 -19.23 14.31 -12.67
N CYS A 100 -18.39 13.30 -12.97
CA CYS A 100 -17.70 12.54 -11.93
C CYS A 100 -16.59 13.36 -11.25
N LEU A 101 -16.01 14.38 -11.90
CA LEU A 101 -14.95 15.22 -11.29
C LEU A 101 -15.45 16.02 -10.08
N GLY A 102 -16.74 16.38 -10.08
CA GLY A 102 -17.40 17.09 -8.98
C GLY A 102 -18.05 16.17 -7.94
N CYS A 103 -18.22 14.89 -8.26
CA CYS A 103 -18.99 13.96 -7.45
C CYS A 103 -18.26 13.61 -6.14
N SER A 104 -19.01 13.60 -5.03
CA SER A 104 -18.52 13.20 -3.70
C SER A 104 -17.91 11.79 -3.69
N VAL A 105 -18.50 10.86 -4.45
CA VAL A 105 -18.04 9.46 -4.59
C VAL A 105 -16.65 9.39 -5.25
N PHE A 106 -16.34 10.28 -6.19
CA PHE A 106 -15.02 10.34 -6.81
C PHE A 106 -14.02 11.11 -5.95
N ARG A 107 -14.43 12.24 -5.37
CA ARG A 107 -13.55 13.07 -4.53
C ARG A 107 -13.10 12.40 -3.24
N ASN A 108 -13.93 11.52 -2.70
CA ASN A 108 -13.60 10.74 -1.51
C ASN A 108 -12.95 9.39 -1.85
N ALA A 109 -12.80 9.06 -3.14
CA ALA A 109 -12.18 7.81 -3.55
C ALA A 109 -10.74 7.72 -3.01
N PRO A 110 -10.31 6.54 -2.54
CA PRO A 110 -8.94 6.36 -2.08
C PRO A 110 -7.97 6.62 -3.23
N VAL A 111 -7.03 7.55 -3.03
CA VAL A 111 -5.97 7.82 -4.01
C VAL A 111 -5.15 6.53 -4.17
N PRO A 112 -4.95 6.01 -5.40
CA PRO A 112 -4.08 4.87 -5.59
C PRO A 112 -2.70 5.26 -5.08
N ALA A 113 -2.19 4.52 -4.09
CA ALA A 113 -0.83 4.72 -3.61
C ALA A 113 0.09 4.51 -4.80
N ALA A 114 0.76 5.59 -5.25
CA ALA A 114 1.79 5.47 -6.26
C ALA A 114 2.86 4.53 -5.73
N ILE A 115 2.96 3.35 -6.32
CA ILE A 115 4.08 2.44 -6.12
C ILE A 115 5.20 3.02 -7.00
N LEU A 116 6.02 3.88 -6.42
CA LEU A 116 7.28 4.38 -7.00
C LEU A 116 8.43 3.52 -6.47
#